data_AF-A0A3D2J1N2-F1
#
_entry.id   AF-A0A3D2J1N2-F1
#
_cell.length_a   1.000
_cell.length_b   1.000
_cell.length_c   1.000
_cell.angle_alpha   90.00
_cell.angle_beta   90.00
_cell.angle_gamma   90.00
#
_symmetry.space_group_name_H-M   'P 1'
#
loop_
_entity.id
_entity.type
_entity.pdbx_description
1 polymer ?
#
loop_
_entity_poly.entity_id
_entity_poly.type
_entity_poly.pdbx_seq_one_letter_code
_entity_poly.pdbx_strand_id
1 'polypeptide(L)' 'MNVSAELSNIIVPEGANIFSRKVARSGHISYEGRPYFISKALAGRYIRLVVLGNRLIVDTAIPLHKEYPLA' A
#
# COMPACT_ATOMS: atom_id res chain seq x y z
N MET A 1 25.98 -12.81 5.40
CA MET A 1 25.20 -12.20 6.50
C MET A 1 23.96 -11.59 5.88
N ASN A 2 22.82 -12.28 5.92
CA ASN A 2 21.57 -11.77 5.32
C ASN A 2 20.75 -11.08 6.40
N VAL A 3 20.58 -9.76 6.25
CA VAL A 3 19.72 -8.97 7.10
C VAL A 3 18.30 -9.06 6.53
N SER A 4 17.50 -10.00 7.04
CA SER A 4 16.05 -9.96 6.88
C SER A 4 15.55 -8.73 7.64
N ALA A 5 15.17 -7.68 6.92
CA ALA A 5 14.60 -6.50 7.53
C ALA A 5 13.21 -6.85 8.09
N GLU A 6 13.12 -7.05 9.40
CA GLU A 6 11.85 -7.20 10.10
C GLU A 6 11.06 -5.90 10.01
N LEU A 7 10.07 -5.89 9.12
CA LEU A 7 9.15 -4.80 8.89
C LEU A 7 7.75 -5.28 9.30
N SER A 8 7.49 -5.25 10.61
CA SER A 8 6.15 -5.32 11.22
C SER A 8 5.19 -6.30 10.52
N ASN A 9 5.29 -7.59 10.86
CA ASN A 9 4.34 -8.67 10.59
C ASN A 9 4.01 -9.08 9.15
N ILE A 10 4.74 -8.63 8.13
CA ILE A 10 4.62 -9.22 6.79
C ILE A 10 5.97 -9.76 6.37
N ILE A 11 6.04 -11.09 6.27
CA ILE A 11 7.14 -11.79 5.61
C ILE A 11 7.12 -11.32 4.17
N VAL A 12 8.02 -10.39 3.82
CA VAL A 12 8.19 -9.97 2.44
C VAL A 12 8.82 -11.14 1.68
N PRO A 13 8.14 -11.70 0.67
CA PRO A 13 8.68 -12.82 -0.08
C PRO A 13 9.96 -12.43 -0.81
N GLU A 14 10.90 -13.36 -0.88
CA GLU A 14 12.18 -13.17 -1.56
C GLU A 14 11.95 -12.81 -3.05
N GLY A 15 12.69 -11.82 -3.54
CA GLY A 15 12.52 -11.27 -4.90
C GLY A 15 11.38 -10.26 -5.06
N ALA A 16 10.70 -9.86 -3.97
CA ALA A 16 9.71 -8.79 -4.04
C ALA A 16 10.35 -7.40 -4.12
N ASN A 17 9.83 -6.56 -5.01
CA ASN A 17 10.19 -5.15 -5.09
C ASN A 17 9.23 -4.31 -4.26
N ILE A 18 9.77 -3.46 -3.38
CA ILE A 18 8.96 -2.60 -2.51
C ILE A 18 9.01 -1.16 -3.02
N PHE A 19 7.84 -0.56 -3.20
CA PHE A 19 7.69 0.84 -3.59
C PHE A 19 6.83 1.60 -2.58
N SER A 20 7.12 2.88 -2.42
CA SER A 20 6.22 3.82 -1.75
C SER A 20 5.51 4.66 -2.81
N ARG A 21 4.17 4.76 -2.71
CA ARG A 21 3.35 5.58 -3.61
C ARG A 21 2.29 6.33 -2.84
N LYS A 22 2.06 7.57 -3.24
CA LYS A 22 0.98 8.41 -2.71
C LYS A 22 -0.33 8.04 -3.40
N VAL A 23 -1.38 7.83 -2.62
CA VAL A 23 -2.73 7.63 -3.14
C VAL A 23 -3.29 8.97 -3.60
N ALA A 24 -3.72 9.04 -4.86
CA ALA A 24 -4.37 10.20 -5.43
C ALA A 24 -5.70 10.51 -4.73
N ARG A 25 -6.20 11.75 -4.86
CA ARG A 25 -7.50 12.14 -4.26
C ARG A 25 -8.67 11.27 -4.72
N SER A 26 -8.63 10.76 -5.95
CA SER A 26 -9.65 9.86 -6.48
C SER A 26 -9.52 8.41 -5.99
N GLY A 27 -8.49 8.10 -5.19
CA GLY A 27 -8.28 6.77 -4.61
C GLY A 27 -7.51 5.81 -5.50
N HIS A 28 -6.62 6.29 -6.39
CA HIS A 28 -5.79 5.39 -7.20
C HIS A 28 -4.30 5.67 -6.99
N ILE A 29 -3.47 4.72 -7.41
CA ILE A 29 -2.02 4.83 -7.51
C ILE A 29 -1.58 4.50 -8.93
N SER A 30 -0.40 4.98 -9.32
CA SER A 30 0.21 4.62 -10.61
C SER A 30 1.39 3.68 -10.42
N TYR A 31 1.40 2.58 -11.17
CA TYR A 31 2.53 1.65 -11.27
C TYR A 31 2.72 1.26 -12.74
N GLU A 32 3.95 1.35 -13.24
CA GLU A 32 4.29 1.09 -14.66
C GLU A 32 3.38 1.83 -15.67
N GLY A 33 3.06 3.10 -15.37
CA GLY A 33 2.19 3.93 -16.22
C GLY A 33 0.71 3.56 -16.19
N ARG A 34 0.30 2.56 -15.39
CA ARG A 34 -1.09 2.10 -15.26
C ARG A 34 -1.70 2.50 -13.92
N PRO A 35 -2.98 2.93 -13.89
CA PRO A 35 -3.66 3.23 -12.64
C PRO A 35 -4.20 1.95 -11.98
N TYR A 36 -4.07 1.86 -10.67
CA TYR A 36 -4.68 0.82 -9.83
C TYR A 36 -5.58 1.47 -8.78
N PHE A 37 -6.81 0.99 -8.67
CA PHE A 37 -7.79 1.53 -7.74
C PHE A 37 -7.59 0.98 -6.32
N ILE A 38 -7.59 1.90 -5.37
CA ILE A 38 -7.42 1.71 -3.93
C ILE A 38 -8.63 2.37 -3.23
N SER A 39 -8.72 2.24 -1.92
CA SER A 39 -9.70 3.00 -1.14
C SER A 39 -9.41 4.50 -1.15
N LYS A 40 -10.44 5.31 -1.45
CA LYS A 40 -10.42 6.77 -1.27
C LYS A 40 -10.13 7.19 0.18
N ALA A 41 -10.37 6.33 1.17
CA ALA A 41 -10.04 6.60 2.56
C ALA A 41 -8.53 6.81 2.79
N LEU A 42 -7.69 6.31 1.88
CA LEU A 42 -6.25 6.47 1.92
C LEU A 42 -5.75 7.66 1.09
N ALA A 43 -6.64 8.44 0.47
CA ALA A 43 -6.25 9.59 -0.34
C ALA A 43 -5.28 10.52 0.41
N GLY A 44 -4.19 10.88 -0.25
CA GLY A 44 -3.14 11.73 0.30
C GLY A 44 -2.11 10.99 1.17
N ARG A 45 -2.35 9.72 1.56
CA ARG A 45 -1.39 8.90 2.30
C ARG A 45 -0.39 8.25 1.34
N TYR A 46 0.83 8.06 1.83
CA TYR A 46 1.79 7.15 1.21
C TYR A 46 1.52 5.73 1.69
N ILE A 47 1.40 4.80 0.76
CA ILE A 47 1.20 3.38 1.02
C ILE A 47 2.35 2.58 0.45
N ARG A 48 2.56 1.39 1.02
CA ARG A 48 3.57 0.45 0.54
C ARG A 48 2.95 -0.47 -0.53
N LEU A 49 3.67 -0.62 -1.63
CA LEU A 49 3.37 -1.57 -2.69
C LEU A 49 4.46 -2.62 -2.70
N VAL A 50 4.06 -3.87 -2.75
CA VAL A 50 4.94 -5.03 -2.87
C VAL A 50 4.64 -5.69 -4.20
N VAL A 51 5.62 -5.72 -5.10
CA VAL A 51 5.50 -6.35 -6.42
C VAL A 51 6.27 -7.65 -6.37
N LEU A 52 5.55 -8.76 -6.58
CA LEU A 52 6.13 -10.10 -6.59
C LEU A 52 5.66 -10.85 -7.84
N GLY A 53 6.60 -11.14 -8.74
CA GLY A 53 6.29 -11.71 -10.04
C GLY A 53 5.27 -10.84 -10.79
N ASN A 54 4.10 -11.39 -11.09
CA ASN A 54 3.02 -10.70 -11.79
C ASN A 54 1.92 -10.15 -10.86
N ARG A 55 2.21 -10.00 -9.56
CA ARG A 55 1.24 -9.55 -8.54
C ARG A 55 1.68 -8.22 -7.95
N LEU A 56 0.73 -7.28 -7.86
CA LEU A 56 0.88 -6.03 -7.13
C LEU A 56 0.05 -6.14 -5.85
N ILE A 57 0.74 -6.15 -4.72
CA ILE A 57 0.16 -6.30 -3.38
C ILE A 57 0.23 -4.95 -2.69
N VAL A 58 -0.89 -4.51 -2.12
CA VAL A 58 -0.99 -3.26 -1.38
C VAL A 58 -0.97 -3.58 0.10
N ASP A 59 0.10 -3.15 0.76
CA ASP A 59 0.29 -3.37 2.19
C ASP A 59 -0.11 -2.10 2.95
N THR A 60 -1.37 -2.06 3.39
CA THR A 60 -1.91 -0.97 4.18
C THR A 60 -3.11 -1.44 5.00
N ALA A 61 -3.17 -1.02 6.26
CA ALA A 61 -4.39 -1.13 7.04
C ALA A 61 -5.39 -0.05 6.60
N ILE A 62 -6.60 -0.45 6.23
CA ILE A 62 -7.72 0.47 6.02
C ILE A 62 -8.52 0.48 7.32
N PRO A 63 -8.65 1.63 8.01
CA PRO A 63 -9.53 1.70 9.18
C PRO A 63 -10.98 1.44 8.72
N LEU A 64 -11.55 0.33 9.17
CA LEU A 64 -12.92 -0.09 8.87
C LEU A 64 -13.96 0.73 9.65
N HIS A 65 -13.62 1.12 10.89
CA HIS A 65 -14.46 1.94 11.74
C HIS A 65 -14.02 3.40 11.66
N LYS A 66 -14.96 4.27 11.27
CA LYS A 66 -14.73 5.71 11.23
C LYS A 66 -15.82 6.40 12.03
N GLU A 67 -15.42 6.99 13.15
CA GLU A 67 -16.31 7.77 14.00
C GLU A 67 -16.42 9.19 13.47
N TYR A 68 -17.61 9.78 13.59
CA TYR A 68 -17.87 11.16 13.23
C TYR A 68 -18.44 11.88 14.45
N PRO A 69 -17.91 13.06 14.82
CA PRO A 69 -18.56 13.88 15.82
C PRO A 69 -19.90 14.37 15.24
N LEU A 70 -20.97 14.22 16.02
CA LEU A 70 -22.24 14.85 15.74
C LEU A 70 -22.23 16.23 16.42
N ALA A 71 -22.63 17.26 15.65
CA ALA A 71 -22.82 18.62 16.15
C ALA A 71 -24.19 18.77 16.81
#